data_AF-A0A440HY85-F1
#
_entry.id   AF-A0A440HY85-F1
#
_cell.length_a   1.000
_cell.length_b   1.000
_cell.length_c   1.000
_cell.angle_alpha   90.00
_cell.angle_beta   90.00
_cell.angle_gamma   90.00
#
_symmetry.space_group_name_H-M   'P 1'
#
loop_
_entity.id
_entity.type
_entity.pdbx_description
1 polymer ?
#
loop_
_entity_poly.entity_id
_entity_poly.type
_entity_poly.pdbx_seq_one_letter_code
_entity_poly.pdbx_strand_id
1 'polypeptide(L)'
;MIWWHTIRTDAATAGEAVTRMQAFLATHVLPFRAYYACYNVSDAALDKAMAAAGGWAPLDPRLLWLYSSVPDEEAAMLAEAARMAFPEWW
;
A
#
# COMPACT_ATOMS: atom_id res chain seq x y z
N MET A 1 19.55 2.11 -1.72
CA MET A 1 19.76 2.95 -2.92
C MET A 1 18.47 3.75 -3.13
N ILE A 2 18.52 5.08 -3.22
CA ILE A 2 17.27 5.86 -3.20
C ILE A 2 16.62 5.80 -4.58
N TRP A 3 15.40 5.23 -4.67
CA TRP A 3 14.63 5.01 -5.90
C TRP A 3 14.59 6.22 -6.86
N TRP A 4 14.54 7.45 -6.34
CA TRP A 4 14.53 8.65 -7.17
C TRP A 4 15.79 8.82 -8.02
N HIS A 5 16.93 8.27 -7.59
CA HIS A 5 18.18 8.34 -8.33
C HIS A 5 18.12 7.45 -9.58
N THR A 6 17.50 6.27 -9.46
CA THR A 6 17.31 5.32 -10.56
C THR A 6 16.48 5.95 -11.69
N ILE A 7 15.51 6.81 -11.38
CA ILE A 7 14.74 7.57 -12.40
C ILE A 7 15.67 8.40 -13.30
N ARG A 8 16.75 8.95 -12.74
CA ARG A 8 17.70 9.81 -13.48
C ARG A 8 18.76 9.02 -14.24
N THR A 9 19.10 7.82 -13.78
CA THR A 9 20.23 7.04 -14.32
C THR A 9 19.81 5.84 -15.14
N ASP A 10 18.62 5.29 -14.90
CA ASP A 10 18.07 4.11 -15.56
C ASP A 10 16.52 4.18 -15.59
N ALA A 11 16.01 4.90 -16.60
CA ALA A 11 14.58 5.10 -16.77
C ALA A 11 13.81 3.80 -17.06
N ALA A 12 14.46 2.78 -17.63
CA ALA A 12 13.83 1.50 -17.93
C ALA A 12 13.54 0.73 -16.63
N THR A 13 14.56 0.56 -15.78
CA THR A 13 14.39 -0.08 -14.46
C THR A 13 13.42 0.71 -13.57
N ALA A 14 13.44 2.04 -13.64
CA ALA A 14 12.47 2.86 -12.92
C ALA A 14 11.02 2.62 -13.42
N GLY A 15 10.83 2.47 -14.73
CA GLY A 15 9.54 2.16 -15.34
C GLY A 15 8.98 0.81 -14.89
N GLU A 16 9.82 -0.22 -14.85
CA GLU A 16 9.42 -1.56 -14.36
C GLU A 16 8.95 -1.52 -12.90
N ALA A 17 9.64 -0.76 -12.05
CA ALA A 17 9.24 -0.58 -10.66
C ALA A 17 7.86 0.11 -10.55
N VAL A 18 7.62 1.17 -11.35
CA VAL A 18 6.32 1.86 -11.39
C VAL A 18 5.22 0.94 -11.89
N THR A 19 5.46 0.14 -12.93
CA THR A 19 4.49 -0.84 -13.43
C THR A 19 4.13 -1.87 -12.37
N ARG A 20 5.12 -2.40 -11.63
CA ARG A 20 4.86 -3.32 -10.51
C ARG A 20 4.05 -2.66 -9.39
N MET A 21 4.37 -1.41 -9.02
CA MET A 21 3.59 -0.63 -8.05
C MET A 21 2.14 -0.44 -8.50
N GLN A 22 1.92 -0.07 -9.76
CA GLN A 22 0.58 0.11 -10.33
C GLN A 22 -0.21 -1.20 -10.31
N ALA A 23 0.41 -2.32 -10.68
CA ALA A 23 -0.20 -3.64 -10.62
C ALA A 23 -0.58 -4.01 -9.18
N PHE A 24 0.33 -3.80 -8.21
CA PHE A 24 0.06 -4.04 -6.80
C PHE A 24 -1.14 -3.22 -6.30
N LEU A 25 -1.19 -1.92 -6.61
CA LEU A 25 -2.31 -1.06 -6.22
C LEU A 25 -3.63 -1.54 -6.84
N ALA A 26 -3.63 -1.88 -8.12
CA ALA A 26 -4.82 -2.35 -8.82
C ALA A 26 -5.34 -3.69 -8.29
N THR A 27 -4.44 -4.62 -7.96
CA THR A 27 -4.80 -5.97 -7.50
C THR A 27 -5.14 -6.02 -6.02
N HIS A 28 -4.45 -5.27 -5.18
CA HIS A 28 -4.57 -5.40 -3.72
C HIS A 28 -5.21 -4.20 -3.05
N VAL A 29 -4.97 -2.97 -3.52
CA VAL A 29 -5.42 -1.76 -2.80
C VAL A 29 -6.78 -1.24 -3.29
N LEU A 30 -6.97 -1.11 -4.60
CA LEU A 30 -8.20 -0.60 -5.18
C LEU A 30 -9.45 -1.46 -4.91
N PRO A 31 -9.38 -2.80 -4.81
CA PRO A 31 -10.53 -3.61 -4.46
C PRO A 31 -11.12 -3.26 -3.09
N PHE A 32 -10.31 -2.77 -2.14
CA PHE A 32 -10.82 -2.29 -0.86
C PHE A 32 -11.84 -1.15 -1.03
N ARG A 33 -11.63 -0.27 -2.03
CA ARG A 33 -12.55 0.82 -2.32
C ARG A 33 -13.92 0.32 -2.79
N ALA A 34 -13.95 -0.78 -3.54
CA ALA A 34 -15.18 -1.38 -4.06
C ALA A 34 -15.86 -2.30 -3.05
N TYR A 35 -15.10 -3.16 -2.37
CA TYR A 35 -15.59 -4.12 -1.39
C TYR A 35 -16.09 -3.42 -0.12
N TYR A 36 -15.40 -2.35 0.31
CA TYR A 36 -15.75 -1.57 1.48
C TYR A 36 -16.49 -0.27 1.17
N ALA A 37 -17.04 -0.15 -0.05
CA ALA A 37 -17.98 0.93 -0.38
C ALA A 37 -19.17 0.96 0.62
N CYS A 38 -19.56 -0.20 1.17
CA CYS A 38 -20.56 -0.31 2.23
C CYS A 38 -20.07 0.18 3.61
N TYR A 39 -18.76 0.12 3.88
CA TYR A 39 -18.14 0.52 5.16
C TYR A 39 -17.56 1.95 5.14
N ASN A 40 -17.69 2.66 4.00
CA ASN A 40 -17.19 4.02 3.79
C ASN A 40 -15.71 4.18 4.16
N VAL A 41 -14.86 3.25 3.71
CA VAL A 41 -13.42 3.32 3.93
C VAL A 41 -12.87 4.53 3.17
N SER A 42 -12.42 5.53 3.93
CA SER A 42 -11.86 6.78 3.39
C SER A 42 -10.49 6.56 2.75
N ASP A 43 -10.08 7.46 1.86
CA ASP A 43 -8.72 7.43 1.29
C ASP A 43 -7.65 7.47 2.39
N ALA A 44 -7.91 8.17 3.51
CA ALA A 44 -7.03 8.20 4.68
C ALA A 44 -6.88 6.84 5.38
N ALA A 45 -7.93 6.00 5.34
CA ALA A 45 -7.88 4.66 5.93
C ALA A 45 -7.03 3.72 5.08
N LEU A 46 -7.13 3.84 3.75
CA LEU A 46 -6.30 3.11 2.81
C LEU A 46 -4.83 3.54 2.93
N ASP A 47 -4.56 4.84 2.99
CA ASP A 47 -3.21 5.36 3.18
C ASP A 47 -2.58 4.86 4.48
N LYS A 48 -3.36 4.85 5.58
CA LYS A 48 -2.87 4.36 6.86
C LYS A 48 -2.61 2.85 6.85
N ALA A 49 -3.48 2.08 6.22
CA ALA A 49 -3.29 0.65 6.04
C ALA A 49 -2.06 0.35 5.19
N MET A 50 -1.82 1.08 4.10
CA MET A 50 -0.62 0.96 3.28
C MET A 50 0.65 1.33 4.05
N ALA A 51 0.62 2.41 4.85
CA ALA A 51 1.75 2.83 5.66
C ALA A 51 2.08 1.79 6.75
N ALA A 52 1.06 1.18 7.36
CA ALA A 52 1.22 0.08 8.32
C ALA A 52 1.79 -1.17 7.62
N ALA A 53 1.23 -1.55 6.47
CA ALA A 53 1.62 -2.71 5.68
C ALA A 53 3.06 -2.60 5.15
N GLY A 54 3.46 -1.42 4.68
CA GLY A 54 4.81 -1.12 4.23
C GLY A 54 5.83 -0.92 5.35
N GLY A 55 5.40 -0.89 6.61
CA GLY A 55 6.29 -0.63 7.75
C GLY A 55 6.92 0.76 7.73
N TRP A 56 6.29 1.74 7.08
CA TRP A 56 6.86 3.08 6.88
C TRP A 56 6.95 3.89 8.19
N ALA A 57 6.16 3.51 9.18
CA ALA A 57 6.21 4.05 10.54
C ALA A 57 5.60 3.03 11.52
N PRO A 58 5.93 3.09 12.83
CA PRO A 58 5.36 2.23 13.87
C PRO A 58 3.94 2.71 14.21
N LEU A 59 3.03 2.61 13.25
CA LEU A 59 1.65 3.08 13.36
C LEU A 59 0.67 1.91 13.27
N ASP A 60 -0.38 2.02 14.08
CA ASP A 60 -1.54 1.13 14.03
C ASP A 60 -2.43 1.53 12.83
N PRO A 61 -2.94 0.59 12.02
CA PRO A 61 -3.83 0.88 10.89
C PRO A 61 -5.15 1.59 11.30
N ARG A 62 -5.50 1.60 12.59
CA ARG A 62 -6.72 2.22 13.12
C ARG A 62 -6.70 3.73 13.06
N LEU A 63 -7.68 4.33 12.41
CA LEU A 63 -7.97 5.76 12.47
C LEU A 63 -8.71 6.15 13.75
N LEU A 64 -8.64 7.44 14.06
CA LEU A 64 -9.49 8.03 15.10
C LEU A 64 -10.94 8.07 14.62
N TRP A 65 -11.87 7.90 15.56
CA TRP A 65 -13.29 8.19 15.33
C TRP A 65 -13.45 9.63 14.78
N LEU A 66 -14.31 9.94 13.81
CA LEU A 66 -15.43 9.25 13.16
C LEU A 66 -15.08 8.35 11.96
N TYR A 67 -13.80 8.13 11.66
CA TYR A 67 -13.41 7.42 10.44
C TYR A 67 -13.45 5.91 10.60
N SER A 68 -13.96 5.21 9.59
CA SER A 68 -13.83 3.76 9.46
C SER A 68 -12.38 3.40 9.14
N SER A 69 -11.81 2.46 9.90
CA SER A 69 -10.49 1.89 9.64
C SER A 69 -10.59 0.68 8.74
N VAL A 70 -9.51 0.35 8.03
CA VAL A 70 -9.36 -0.98 7.43
C VAL A 70 -9.22 -2.00 8.58
N PRO A 71 -9.90 -3.15 8.56
CA PRO A 71 -9.77 -4.11 9.64
C PRO A 71 -8.38 -4.77 9.65
N ASP A 72 -7.98 -5.24 10.83
CA ASP A 72 -6.58 -5.62 11.09
C ASP A 72 -6.13 -6.82 10.23
N GLU A 73 -7.06 -7.73 9.91
CA GLU A 73 -6.82 -8.92 9.07
C GLU A 73 -6.44 -8.53 7.65
N GLU A 74 -7.14 -7.55 7.08
CA GLU A 74 -6.93 -7.05 5.74
C GLU A 74 -5.65 -6.22 5.65
N ALA A 75 -5.34 -5.44 6.69
CA ALA A 75 -4.05 -4.76 6.81
C ALA A 75 -2.89 -5.78 6.86
N ALA A 76 -3.04 -6.89 7.58
CA ALA A 76 -2.05 -7.97 7.61
C ALA A 76 -1.91 -8.67 6.24
N MET A 77 -3.03 -8.95 5.55
CA MET A 77 -3.00 -9.51 4.19
C MET A 77 -2.30 -8.56 3.21
N LEU A 78 -2.53 -7.26 3.31
CA LEU A 78 -1.87 -6.26 2.49
C LEU A 78 -0.36 -6.20 2.77
N ALA A 79 0.05 -6.32 4.02
CA ALA A 79 1.46 -6.39 4.42
C ALA A 79 2.17 -7.61 3.79
N GLU A 80 1.51 -8.77 3.81
CA GLU A 80 2.06 -9.97 3.20
C GLU A 80 2.13 -9.87 1.68
N ALA A 81 1.07 -9.36 1.04
CA ALA A 81 1.06 -9.10 -0.40
C ALA A 81 2.18 -8.13 -0.80
N ALA A 82 2.44 -7.09 -0.01
CA ALA A 82 3.54 -6.17 -0.26
C ALA A 82 4.88 -6.90 -0.19
N ARG A 83 5.13 -7.68 0.87
CA ARG A 83 6.37 -8.46 1.06
C ARG A 83 6.65 -9.42 -0.09
N MET A 84 5.61 -10.07 -0.60
CA MET A 84 5.72 -10.94 -1.77
C MET A 84 5.96 -10.15 -3.06
N ALA A 85 5.35 -8.99 -3.21
CA ALA A 85 5.43 -8.19 -4.42
C ALA A 85 6.74 -7.43 -4.59
N PHE A 86 7.43 -7.05 -3.49
CA PHE A 86 8.64 -6.22 -3.53
C PHE A 86 9.77 -6.70 -2.60
N PRO A 87 10.11 -8.00 -2.54
CA PRO A 87 11.02 -8.57 -1.53
C PRO A 87 12.36 -7.82 -1.38
N GLU A 88 12.79 -7.12 -2.42
CA GLU A 88 13.99 -6.29 -2.46
C GLU A 88 13.93 -4.97 -1.65
N TRP A 89 12.76 -4.58 -1.11
CA TRP A 89 12.56 -3.31 -0.38
C TRP A 89 12.53 -3.45 1.15
N TRP A 90 12.76 -4.65 1.68
CA TRP A 90 12.90 -4.96 3.10
C TRP A 90 14.36 -5.22 3.46
#